data_AF-A0AAD4V478-F1
#
_entry.id   AF-A0AAD4V478-F1
#
_cell.length_a   1.000
_cell.length_b   1.000
_cell.length_c   1.000
_cell.angle_alpha   90.00
_cell.angle_beta   90.00
_cell.angle_gamma   90.00
#
_symmetry.space_group_name_H-M   'P 1'
#
loop_
_entity.id
_entity.type
_entity.pdbx_description
1 polymer ?
#
loop_
_entity_poly.entity_id
_entity_poly.type
_entity_poly.pdbx_seq_one_letter_code
_entity_poly.pdbx_strand_id
1 'polypeptide(L)'
;MMDDALKTYRRMQEMKIQPTEQTLTYLLYAILWGNIKRNMESGNLVVSRDLHEYLLLNCLRGAYFERVMVVLDFMKEHGMCTDKWLYRSEFVKLDKNLYRNLKASEARTEAQLIEEKFNMNWDDLLQEKPFMVHCSSH
;
A
#
# COMPACT_ATOMS: atom_id res chain seq x y z
N MET A 1 -0.12 13.60 -9.84
CA MET A 1 0.40 12.22 -10.10
C MET A 1 -0.34 11.49 -11.21
N MET A 2 -1.66 11.23 -11.11
CA MET A 2 -2.39 10.59 -12.22
C MET A 2 -2.41 11.47 -13.47
N ASP A 3 -2.72 12.76 -13.31
CA ASP A 3 -2.74 13.71 -14.44
C ASP A 3 -1.36 13.89 -15.06
N ASP A 4 -0.31 13.89 -14.25
CA ASP A 4 1.08 13.96 -14.73
C ASP A 4 1.48 12.71 -15.51
N ALA A 5 1.08 11.53 -15.04
CA ALA A 5 1.31 10.26 -15.74
C ALA A 5 0.59 10.24 -17.09
N LEU A 6 -0.69 10.62 -17.11
CA LEU A 6 -1.49 10.71 -18.35
C LEU A 6 -0.93 11.74 -19.32
N LYS A 7 -0.49 12.89 -18.82
CA LYS A 7 0.14 13.96 -19.62
C LYS A 7 1.46 13.50 -20.22
N THR A 8 2.26 12.76 -19.45
CA THR A 8 3.52 12.18 -19.91
C THR A 8 3.28 11.13 -20.99
N TYR A 9 2.32 10.22 -20.77
CA TYR A 9 1.93 9.24 -21.78
C TYR A 9 1.45 9.88 -23.08
N ARG A 10 0.61 10.92 -22.99
CA ARG A 10 0.13 11.67 -24.15
C ARG A 10 1.30 12.28 -24.95
N ARG A 11 2.26 12.90 -24.27
CA ARG A 11 3.47 13.44 -24.92
C ARG A 11 4.30 12.36 -25.61
N MET A 12 4.41 11.16 -25.04
CA MET A 12 5.10 10.05 -25.69
C MET A 12 4.41 9.65 -26.99
N GLN A 13 3.07 9.59 -26.99
CA GLN A 13 2.28 9.33 -28.21
C GLN A 13 2.48 10.42 -29.27
N GLU A 14 2.45 11.69 -28.87
CA GLU A 14 2.69 12.84 -29.76
C GLU A 14 4.09 12.78 -30.40
N MET A 15 5.10 12.34 -29.64
CA MET A 15 6.48 12.17 -30.12
C MET A 15 6.71 10.83 -30.83
N LYS A 16 5.68 9.98 -30.99
CA LYS A 16 5.77 8.62 -31.55
C LYS A 16 6.79 7.72 -30.84
N ILE A 17 6.98 7.94 -29.53
CA ILE A 17 7.83 7.12 -28.67
C ILE A 17 6.99 5.98 -28.11
N GLN A 18 7.42 4.74 -28.32
CA GLN A 18 6.75 3.57 -27.77
C GLN A 18 6.93 3.52 -26.24
N PRO A 19 5.84 3.40 -25.45
CA PRO A 19 5.92 3.17 -24.02
C PRO A 19 6.64 1.87 -23.70
N THR A 20 7.51 1.88 -22.70
CA THR A 20 8.09 0.64 -22.18
C THR A 20 7.11 -0.06 -21.25
N GLU A 21 7.36 -1.34 -20.96
CA GLU A 21 6.62 -2.10 -19.95
C GLU A 21 6.59 -1.37 -18.60
N GLN A 22 7.72 -0.76 -18.20
CA GLN A 22 7.82 0.04 -16.98
C GLN A 22 6.90 1.27 -17.03
N THR A 23 6.85 1.98 -18.16
CA THR A 23 5.95 3.12 -18.34
C THR A 23 4.48 2.71 -18.23
N LEU A 24 4.10 1.61 -18.87
CA LEU A 24 2.72 1.08 -18.82
C LEU A 24 2.34 0.62 -17.42
N THR A 25 3.26 -0.03 -16.71
CA THR A 25 3.07 -0.48 -15.33
C THR A 25 2.87 0.71 -14.40
N TYR A 26 3.70 1.76 -14.54
CA TYR A 26 3.55 2.99 -13.79
C TYR A 26 2.21 3.70 -14.06
N LEU A 27 1.77 3.75 -15.33
CA LEU A 27 0.49 4.32 -15.72
C LEU A 27 -0.69 3.58 -15.08
N LEU A 28 -0.70 2.25 -15.18
CA LEU A 28 -1.74 1.41 -14.58
C LEU A 28 -1.83 1.68 -13.07
N TYR A 29 -0.69 1.73 -12.40
CA TYR A 29 -0.61 2.02 -10.98
C TYR A 29 -1.09 3.44 -10.62
N ALA A 30 -0.68 4.46 -11.38
CA ALA A 30 -1.07 5.84 -11.14
C ALA A 30 -2.58 6.07 -11.34
N ILE A 31 -3.16 5.42 -12.35
CA ILE A 31 -4.60 5.45 -12.64
C ILE A 31 -5.38 4.72 -11.54
N LEU A 32 -4.96 3.51 -11.19
CA LEU A 32 -5.60 2.68 -10.16
C LEU A 32 -5.61 3.41 -8.81
N TRP A 33 -4.46 3.96 -8.40
CA TRP A 33 -4.36 4.77 -7.18
C TRP A 33 -5.29 5.98 -7.21
N GLY A 34 -5.28 6.75 -8.31
CA GLY A 34 -6.10 7.95 -8.43
C GLY A 34 -7.59 7.67 -8.32
N ASN A 35 -8.05 6.56 -8.92
CA ASN A 35 -9.43 6.12 -8.83
C ASN A 35 -9.80 5.63 -7.42
N ILE A 36 -8.97 4.80 -6.80
CA ILE A 36 -9.22 4.28 -5.45
C ILE A 36 -9.22 5.42 -4.42
N LYS A 37 -8.26 6.33 -4.48
CA LYS A 37 -8.21 7.49 -3.57
C LYS A 37 -9.46 8.37 -3.67
N ARG A 38 -9.90 8.70 -4.90
CA ARG A 38 -11.15 9.46 -5.09
C ARG A 38 -12.39 8.71 -4.60
N ASN A 39 -12.40 7.39 -4.72
CA ASN A 39 -13.49 6.56 -4.19
C ASN A 39 -13.51 6.55 -2.67
N MET A 40 -12.34 6.45 -2.03
CA MET A 40 -12.20 6.56 -0.57
C MET A 40 -12.71 7.93 -0.07
N GLU A 41 -12.33 9.02 -0.75
CA GLU A 41 -12.73 10.39 -0.38
C GLU A 41 -14.22 10.66 -0.58
N SER A 42 -14.85 10.02 -1.58
CA SER A 42 -16.25 10.28 -1.92
C SER A 42 -17.25 9.35 -1.22
N GLY A 43 -16.78 8.29 -0.54
CA GLY A 43 -17.63 7.26 0.09
C GLY A 43 -18.57 6.54 -0.89
N ASN A 44 -18.42 6.77 -2.20
CA ASN A 44 -19.43 6.47 -3.21
C ASN A 44 -19.25 5.10 -3.86
N LEU A 45 -18.17 4.38 -3.56
CA LEU A 45 -17.91 3.10 -4.17
C LEU A 45 -17.58 2.07 -3.10
N VAL A 46 -18.44 1.04 -3.01
CA VAL A 46 -18.07 -0.25 -2.46
C VAL A 46 -17.06 -0.88 -3.42
N VAL A 47 -15.85 -0.31 -3.48
CA VAL A 47 -14.71 -1.03 -4.03
C VAL A 47 -14.56 -2.28 -3.17
N SER A 48 -14.52 -3.46 -3.79
CA SER A 48 -14.45 -4.70 -3.04
C SER A 48 -13.24 -4.66 -2.10
N ARG A 49 -13.40 -5.23 -0.91
CA ARG A 49 -12.30 -5.48 0.03
C ARG A 49 -11.05 -6.03 -0.68
N ASP A 50 -11.26 -6.97 -1.61
CA ASP A 50 -10.19 -7.64 -2.34
C ASP A 50 -9.38 -6.69 -3.22
N LEU A 51 -9.98 -5.62 -3.77
CA LEU A 51 -9.24 -4.62 -4.55
C LEU A 51 -8.38 -3.72 -3.64
N HIS A 52 -8.86 -3.41 -2.43
CA HIS A 52 -8.06 -2.68 -1.43
C HIS A 52 -6.89 -3.53 -0.95
N GLU A 53 -7.12 -4.82 -0.69
CA GLU A 53 -6.09 -5.78 -0.32
C GLU A 53 -5.04 -5.94 -1.43
N TYR A 54 -5.48 -6.09 -2.68
CA TYR A 54 -4.59 -6.12 -3.84
C TYR A 54 -3.73 -4.85 -3.93
N LEU A 55 -4.34 -3.67 -3.76
CA LEU A 55 -3.61 -2.41 -3.76
C LEU A 55 -2.61 -2.35 -2.60
N LEU A 56 -3.01 -2.71 -1.38
CA LEU A 56 -2.17 -2.70 -0.19
C LEU A 56 -0.94 -3.58 -0.38
N LEU A 57 -1.11 -4.80 -0.90
CA LEU A 57 -0.01 -5.74 -1.16
C LEU A 57 0.95 -5.22 -2.24
N ASN A 58 0.44 -4.59 -3.31
CA ASN A 58 1.30 -3.99 -4.34
C ASN A 58 2.04 -2.75 -3.81
N CYS A 59 1.39 -1.93 -2.99
CA CYS A 59 2.03 -0.80 -2.31
C CYS A 59 3.15 -1.26 -1.37
N LEU A 60 2.90 -2.32 -0.59
CA LEU A 60 3.92 -2.94 0.26
C LEU A 60 5.08 -3.41 -0.62
N ARG A 61 4.86 -4.28 -1.59
CA ARG A 61 5.92 -4.82 -2.47
C ARG A 61 6.73 -3.75 -3.20
N GLY A 62 6.11 -2.62 -3.54
CA GLY A 62 6.75 -1.46 -4.16
C GLY A 62 7.39 -0.47 -3.19
N ALA A 63 7.39 -0.75 -1.88
CA ALA A 63 7.85 0.14 -0.81
C ALA A 63 7.19 1.53 -0.83
N TYR A 64 5.95 1.63 -1.29
CA TYR A 64 5.17 2.87 -1.35
C TYR A 64 4.47 3.15 -0.02
N PHE A 65 5.24 3.33 1.06
CA PHE A 65 4.73 3.35 2.44
C PHE A 65 3.68 4.42 2.73
N GLU A 66 3.81 5.63 2.17
CA GLU A 66 2.78 6.67 2.33
C GLU A 66 1.40 6.19 1.84
N ARG A 67 1.38 5.38 0.78
CA ARG A 67 0.14 4.82 0.22
C ARG A 67 -0.34 3.63 1.00
N VAL A 68 0.58 2.80 1.52
CA VAL A 68 0.26 1.72 2.44
C VAL A 68 -0.53 2.26 3.63
N MET A 69 -0.08 3.35 4.24
CA MET A 69 -0.76 3.98 5.38
C MET A 69 -2.18 4.42 5.02
N VAL A 70 -2.36 5.17 3.94
CA VAL A 70 -3.69 5.66 3.50
C VAL A 70 -4.66 4.50 3.24
N VAL A 71 -4.21 3.43 2.57
CA VAL A 71 -5.08 2.28 2.29
C VAL A 71 -5.39 1.50 3.57
N LEU A 72 -4.39 1.31 4.42
CA LEU A 72 -4.54 0.58 5.68
C LEU A 72 -5.49 1.30 6.64
N ASP A 73 -5.38 2.62 6.75
CA ASP A 73 -6.26 3.44 7.59
C ASP A 73 -7.70 3.38 7.09
N PHE A 74 -7.92 3.53 5.78
CA PHE A 74 -9.25 3.37 5.18
C PHE A 74 -9.83 1.97 5.45
N MET A 75 -9.04 0.92 5.24
CA MET A 75 -9.47 -0.46 5.48
C MET A 75 -9.76 -0.73 6.96
N LYS A 76 -9.04 -0.09 7.88
CA LYS A 76 -9.27 -0.18 9.33
C LYS A 76 -10.60 0.49 9.71
N GLU A 77 -10.82 1.73 9.28
CA GLU A 77 -12.05 2.49 9.54
C GLU A 77 -13.31 1.76 9.05
N HIS A 78 -13.19 0.96 7.99
CA HIS A 78 -14.31 0.24 7.38
C HIS A 78 -14.36 -1.26 7.73
N GLY A 79 -13.53 -1.74 8.68
CA GLY A 79 -13.52 -3.15 9.10
C GLY A 79 -13.16 -4.16 8.00
N MET A 80 -12.35 -3.74 7.03
CA MET A 80 -12.00 -4.53 5.83
C MET A 80 -10.71 -5.36 5.97
N CYS A 81 -9.94 -5.17 7.05
CA CYS A 81 -8.68 -5.88 7.30
C CYS A 81 -8.93 -7.34 7.70
N THR A 82 -8.66 -8.30 6.79
CA THR A 82 -8.91 -9.74 7.05
C THR A 82 -7.67 -10.52 7.42
N ASP A 83 -6.55 -10.30 6.74
CA ASP A 83 -5.31 -11.04 6.99
C ASP A 83 -4.16 -10.11 7.41
N LYS A 84 -4.18 -9.75 8.70
CA LYS A 84 -3.15 -8.96 9.37
C LYS A 84 -1.75 -9.62 9.27
N TRP A 85 -1.69 -10.96 9.26
CA TRP A 85 -0.43 -11.69 9.18
C TRP A 85 0.20 -11.60 7.80
N LEU A 86 -0.61 -11.67 6.74
CA LEU A 86 -0.14 -11.51 5.37
C LEU A 86 0.58 -10.18 5.18
N TYR A 87 -0.04 -9.06 5.58
CA TYR A 87 0.56 -7.73 5.37
C TYR A 87 1.85 -7.55 6.18
N ARG A 88 1.87 -8.05 7.43
CA ARG A 88 3.08 -8.07 8.26
C ARG A 88 4.19 -8.90 7.60
N SER A 89 3.85 -10.06 7.04
CA SER A 89 4.83 -10.91 6.37
C SER A 89 5.44 -10.24 5.14
N GLU A 90 4.64 -9.50 4.36
CA GLU A 90 5.12 -8.73 3.20
C GLU A 90 6.01 -7.56 3.65
N PHE A 91 5.65 -6.87 4.74
CA PHE A 91 6.49 -5.81 5.31
C PHE A 91 7.86 -6.33 5.77
N VAL A 92 7.91 -7.45 6.51
CA VAL A 92 9.16 -8.06 6.98
C VAL A 92 10.03 -8.55 5.81
N LYS A 93 9.43 -8.97 4.69
CA LYS A 93 10.18 -9.31 3.47
C LYS A 93 10.86 -8.09 2.84
N LEU A 94 10.26 -6.91 2.95
CA LEU A 94 10.86 -5.66 2.44
C LEU A 94 11.99 -5.20 3.35
N ASP A 95 11.79 -5.24 4.66
CA ASP A 95 12.79 -4.87 5.68
C ASP A 95 14.14 -5.56 5.43
N LYS A 96 14.14 -6.87 5.18
CA LYS A 96 15.38 -7.63 4.88
C LYS A 96 16.10 -7.21 3.59
N ASN A 97 15.37 -6.65 2.61
CA ASN A 97 15.89 -6.34 1.27
C ASN A 97 16.19 -4.84 1.07
N LEU A 98 15.44 -3.95 1.73
CA LEU A 98 15.58 -2.50 1.65
C LEU A 98 16.79 -2.01 2.46
N TYR A 99 16.94 -2.50 3.70
CA TYR A 99 17.96 -2.01 4.64
C TYR A 99 19.37 -2.57 4.38
N ARG A 100 19.52 -3.63 3.60
CA ARG A 100 20.85 -4.12 3.18
C ARG A 100 21.54 -3.19 2.16
N ASN A 101 20.78 -2.36 1.44
CA ASN A 101 21.27 -1.61 0.27
C ASN A 101 21.25 -0.08 0.42
N LEU A 102 20.70 0.47 1.51
CA LEU A 102 20.71 1.90 1.78
C LEU A 102 21.94 2.29 2.63
N LYS A 103 22.57 3.44 2.34
CA LYS A 103 23.60 4.01 3.24
C LYS A 103 22.97 4.29 4.60
N ALA A 104 23.62 3.80 5.66
CA ALA A 104 23.12 3.72 7.03
C ALA A 104 22.62 5.05 7.66
N SER A 105 22.98 6.20 7.10
CA SER A 105 22.62 7.52 7.63
C SER A 105 21.28 8.06 7.11
N GLU A 106 20.90 7.75 5.86
CA GLU A 106 19.66 8.25 5.24
C GLU A 106 18.49 7.28 5.44
N ALA A 107 18.80 5.98 5.51
CA ALA A 107 17.81 4.93 5.81
C ALA A 107 17.18 5.09 7.20
N ARG A 108 17.93 5.65 8.16
CA ARG A 108 17.51 5.67 9.57
C ARG A 108 16.26 6.51 9.76
N THR A 109 16.21 7.75 9.29
CA THR A 109 15.19 8.69 9.77
C THR A 109 13.79 8.44 9.20
N GLU A 110 13.68 8.24 7.89
CA GLU A 110 12.37 8.07 7.24
C GLU A 110 11.82 6.66 7.44
N ALA A 111 12.68 5.66 7.36
CA ALA A 111 12.27 4.27 7.53
C ALA A 111 11.97 3.93 9.01
N GLN A 112 12.66 4.56 9.99
CA GLN A 112 12.25 4.47 11.41
C GLN A 112 10.89 5.12 11.64
N LEU A 113 10.61 6.30 11.07
CA LEU A 113 9.30 6.95 11.23
C LEU A 113 8.17 6.13 10.58
N ILE A 114 8.46 5.48 9.45
CA ILE A 114 7.52 4.58 8.78
C ILE A 114 7.36 3.30 9.61
N GLU A 115 8.42 2.70 10.10
CA GLU A 115 8.39 1.50 10.93
C GLU A 115 7.65 1.77 12.26
N GLU A 116 7.93 2.89 12.91
CA GLU A 116 7.21 3.35 14.11
C GLU A 116 5.73 3.58 13.82
N LYS A 117 5.38 4.33 12.77
CA LYS A 117 3.97 4.56 12.40
C LYS A 117 3.26 3.26 12.00
N PHE A 118 3.95 2.38 11.28
CA PHE A 118 3.40 1.11 10.84
C PHE A 118 3.22 0.18 12.05
N ASN A 119 4.21 0.07 12.94
CA ASN A 119 4.13 -0.71 14.18
C ASN A 119 3.09 -0.14 15.15
N MET A 120 2.96 1.18 15.28
CA MET A 120 1.87 1.81 16.07
C MET A 120 0.50 1.42 15.53
N ASN A 121 0.31 1.44 14.20
CA ASN A 121 -0.96 1.01 13.60
C ASN A 121 -1.20 -0.49 13.79
N TRP A 122 -0.14 -1.31 13.75
CA TRP A 122 -0.23 -2.73 14.10
C TRP A 122 -0.60 -2.97 15.55
N ASP A 123 -0.02 -2.24 16.49
CA ASP A 123 -0.30 -2.37 17.91
C ASP A 123 -1.74 -1.97 18.21
N ASP A 124 -2.27 -0.92 17.57
CA ASP A 124 -3.70 -0.58 17.63
C ASP A 124 -4.58 -1.70 17.06
N LEU A 125 -4.19 -2.28 15.92
CA LEU A 125 -4.88 -3.42 15.32
C LEU A 125 -4.78 -4.70 16.17
N LEU A 126 -3.79 -4.81 17.05
CA LEU A 126 -3.58 -5.95 17.95
C LEU A 126 -4.24 -5.76 19.33
N GLN A 127 -4.44 -4.51 19.76
CA GLN A 127 -5.21 -4.20 20.99
C GLN A 127 -6.71 -4.48 20.83
N GLU A 128 -7.25 -4.45 19.60
CA GLU A 128 -8.57 -5.01 19.31
C GLU A 128 -8.52 -6.55 19.16
N LYS A 129 -8.33 -7.30 20.25
CA LYS A 129 -8.91 -8.65 20.41
C LYS A 129 -9.07 -9.01 21.90
N PRO A 130 -10.25 -9.54 22.26
CA PRO A 130 -10.38 -10.99 22.13
C PRO A 130 -11.69 -11.40 21.45
N PHE A 131 -11.64 -11.59 20.13
CA PHE A 131 -12.46 -12.61 19.46
C PHE A 131 -11.52 -13.69 18.90
N MET A 132 -10.96 -14.45 19.84
CA MET A 132 -10.68 -15.88 19.73
C MET A 132 -10.64 -16.40 21.17
N VAL A 133 -11.83 -16.49 21.77
CA VAL A 133 -12.07 -17.35 22.93
C VAL A 133 -12.91 -18.51 22.39
N HIS A 134 -12.39 -19.72 22.56
CA HIS A 134 -12.95 -21.02 22.20
C HIS A 134 -12.91 -21.46 20.72
N CYS A 135 -11.73 -21.86 20.27
CA CYS A 135 -11.62 -23.24 19.75
C CYS A 135 -10.84 -24.04 20.77
N SER A 136 -11.57 -24.51 21.77
CA SER A 136 -11.08 -25.45 22.77
C SER A 136 -10.79 -26.79 22.10
N SER A 137 -9.63 -27.33 22.40
CA SER A 137 -9.32 -28.75 22.38
C SER A 137 -10.49 -29.63 22.87
N HIS A 138 -11.00 -30.50 22.00
CA HIS A 138 -11.30 -31.91 22.21
C HIS A 138 -11.37 -32.62 20.86
#